data_AF-A0A528FT40-F1
#
_entry.id   AF-A0A528FT40-F1
#
_cell.length_a   1.000
_cell.length_b   1.000
_cell.length_c   1.000
_cell.angle_alpha   90.00
_cell.angle_beta   90.00
_cell.angle_gamma   90.00
#
_symmetry.space_group_name_H-M   'P 1'
#
loop_
_entity.id
_entity.type
_entity.pdbx_description
1 polymer ?
#
loop_
_entity_poly.entity_id
_entity_poly.type
_entity_poly.pdbx_seq_one_letter_code
_entity_poly.pdbx_strand_id
1 'polypeptide(L)'
;MSEASKKSLSERVAVKAAPISEAAAGAILTVDLGAIRENYRRLKARLGDVGCAGVVKADGYGLGGAQVAAALAAEGCATFFVAHLAEGVL
;
A
#
# COMPACT_ATOMS: atom_id res chain seq x y z
N MET A 1 36.62 -16.59 30.07
CA MET A 1 35.39 -16.54 30.88
C MET A 1 34.58 -15.34 30.41
N SER A 2 33.82 -15.56 29.33
CA SER A 2 32.34 -15.49 29.26
C SER A 2 31.93 -14.09 28.77
N GLU A 3 31.75 -13.85 27.47
CA GLU A 3 30.54 -14.25 26.72
C GLU A 3 29.31 -14.36 27.62
N ALA A 4 28.65 -13.23 27.83
CA ALA A 4 27.24 -13.10 28.21
C ALA A 4 26.89 -11.62 27.93
N SER A 5 25.96 -11.25 27.06
CA SER A 5 24.96 -12.01 26.34
C SER A 5 24.53 -11.11 25.18
N LYS A 6 24.93 -11.49 23.97
CA LYS A 6 24.23 -11.09 22.74
C LYS A 6 22.81 -11.66 22.86
N LYS A 7 21.88 -10.92 23.45
CA LYS A 7 20.45 -11.19 23.30
C LYS A 7 19.84 -10.10 22.43
N SER A 8 20.11 -10.25 21.13
CA SER A 8 19.04 -10.35 20.12
C SER A 8 17.75 -9.62 20.53
N LEU A 9 17.70 -8.31 20.29
CA LEU A 9 16.44 -7.55 20.24
C LEU A 9 15.67 -7.82 18.93
N SER A 10 16.05 -8.88 18.19
CA SER A 10 15.44 -9.30 16.93
C SER A 10 14.14 -10.11 17.08
N GLU A 11 13.40 -9.97 18.18
CA GLU A 11 12.05 -10.54 18.27
C GLU A 11 11.05 -9.50 18.81
N ARG A 12 10.81 -8.45 18.02
CA ARG A 12 9.41 -7.99 17.90
C ARG A 12 8.79 -8.83 16.80
N VAL A 13 8.33 -10.03 17.16
CA VAL A 13 7.37 -10.73 16.33
C VAL A 13 6.19 -9.77 16.18
N ALA A 14 6.01 -9.25 14.97
CA ALA A 14 4.85 -8.45 14.63
C ALA A 14 3.63 -9.35 14.82
N VAL A 15 3.01 -9.27 16.00
CA VAL A 15 1.73 -9.89 16.25
C VAL A 15 0.76 -9.19 15.30
N LYS A 16 0.34 -9.89 14.25
CA LYS A 16 -0.73 -9.44 13.37
C LYS A 16 -1.99 -9.40 14.23
N ALA A 17 -2.29 -8.22 14.78
CA ALA A 17 -3.48 -8.03 15.61
C ALA A 17 -4.71 -8.48 14.81
N ALA A 18 -5.57 -9.26 15.46
CA ALA A 18 -6.87 -9.59 14.88
C ALA A 18 -7.62 -8.29 14.56
N PRO A 19 -8.34 -8.21 13.43
CA PRO A 19 -9.08 -7.01 13.08
C PRO A 19 -10.05 -6.65 14.20
N ILE A 20 -10.06 -5.38 14.60
CA ILE A 20 -11.06 -4.84 15.52
C ILE A 20 -12.41 -4.96 14.82
N SER A 21 -13.44 -5.46 15.51
CA SER A 21 -14.79 -5.49 14.93
C SER A 21 -15.26 -4.08 14.62
N GLU A 22 -16.03 -3.91 13.55
CA GLU A 22 -16.59 -2.60 13.19
C GLU A 22 -17.38 -1.97 14.35
N ALA A 23 -18.12 -2.79 15.10
CA ALA A 23 -18.87 -2.36 16.29
C ALA A 23 -18.00 -1.79 17.42
N ALA A 24 -16.71 -2.15 17.47
CA ALA A 24 -15.76 -1.65 18.46
C ALA A 24 -14.82 -0.56 17.89
N ALA A 25 -14.91 -0.25 16.59
CA ALA A 25 -14.08 0.77 15.97
C ALA A 25 -14.56 2.18 16.35
N GLY A 26 -13.66 3.03 16.85
CA GLY A 26 -13.98 4.44 17.13
C GLY A 26 -14.24 5.29 15.88
N ALA A 27 -13.76 4.83 14.72
CA ALA A 27 -14.05 5.37 13.38
C ALA A 27 -13.75 4.30 12.32
N ILE A 28 -14.41 4.38 11.16
CA ILE A 28 -14.22 3.47 10.02
C ILE A 28 -13.92 4.30 8.78
N LEU A 29 -12.84 3.94 8.07
CA LEU A 29 -12.52 4.44 6.73
C LEU A 29 -12.75 3.32 5.71
N THR A 30 -13.74 3.50 4.84
CA THR A 30 -13.99 2.60 3.71
C THR A 30 -13.31 3.14 2.46
N VAL A 31 -12.35 2.38 1.93
CA VAL A 31 -11.65 2.73 0.68
C VAL A 31 -12.24 1.93 -0.48
N ASP A 32 -12.80 2.62 -1.46
CA ASP A 32 -13.32 2.02 -2.68
C ASP A 32 -12.21 1.87 -3.73
N LEU A 33 -11.65 0.66 -3.84
CA LEU A 33 -10.65 0.35 -4.86
C LEU A 33 -11.25 0.30 -6.28
N GLY A 34 -12.55 0.05 -6.42
CA GLY A 34 -13.26 0.12 -7.69
C GLY A 34 -13.28 1.53 -8.26
N ALA A 35 -13.50 2.53 -7.41
CA ALA A 35 -13.43 3.94 -7.78
C ALA A 35 -12.02 4.35 -8.24
N ILE A 36 -10.97 3.86 -7.57
CA ILE A 36 -9.57 4.11 -7.97
C ILE A 36 -9.28 3.51 -9.35
N ARG A 37 -9.70 2.27 -9.60
CA ARG A 37 -9.57 1.60 -10.91
C ARG A 37 -10.29 2.36 -12.01
N GLU A 38 -11.51 2.82 -11.75
CA GLU A 38 -12.27 3.62 -12.69
C GLU A 38 -11.60 4.96 -13.00
N ASN A 39 -11.07 5.65 -11.99
CA ASN A 39 -10.31 6.89 -12.19
C ASN A 39 -9.07 6.66 -13.07
N TYR A 40 -8.36 5.56 -12.85
CA TYR A 40 -7.22 5.17 -13.68
C TYR A 40 -7.63 4.92 -15.14
N ARG A 41 -8.70 4.16 -15.38
CA ARG A 41 -9.22 3.91 -16.74
C ARG A 41 -9.58 5.21 -17.46
N ARG A 42 -10.20 6.16 -16.76
CA ARG A 42 -10.52 7.49 -17.32
C ARG A 42 -9.28 8.29 -17.70
N LEU A 43 -8.22 8.24 -16.89
CA LEU A 43 -6.95 8.89 -17.22
C LEU A 43 -6.28 8.21 -18.41
N LYS A 44 -6.20 6.88 -18.42
CA LYS A 44 -5.64 6.10 -19.53
C LYS A 44 -6.37 6.38 -20.85
N ALA A 45 -7.70 6.44 -20.84
CA ALA A 45 -8.50 6.78 -22.02
C ALA A 45 -8.21 8.17 -22.59
N ARG A 46 -7.79 9.13 -21.74
CA ARG A 46 -7.41 10.49 -22.17
C ARG A 46 -5.98 10.58 -22.72
N LEU A 47 -5.11 9.65 -22.33
CA LEU A 47 -3.69 9.65 -22.67
C LEU A 47 -3.38 8.94 -24.00
N GLY A 48 -4.31 8.14 -24.53
CA GLY A 48 -4.09 7.35 -25.74
C GLY A 48 -2.98 6.32 -25.52
N ASP A 49 -1.94 6.36 -26.37
CA ASP A 49 -0.81 5.42 -26.32
C ASP A 49 0.26 5.81 -25.28
N VAL A 50 0.10 6.95 -24.60
CA VAL A 50 1.04 7.38 -23.54
C VAL A 50 0.78 6.59 -22.25
N GLY A 51 1.84 6.03 -21.68
CA GLY A 51 1.76 5.28 -20.43
C GLY A 51 1.22 6.11 -19.26
N CYS A 52 0.28 5.55 -18.51
CA CYS A 52 -0.26 6.14 -17.29
C CYS A 52 0.36 5.45 -16.07
N ALA A 53 1.13 6.20 -15.28
CA ALA A 53 1.81 5.70 -14.09
C ALA A 53 0.98 5.91 -12.80
N GLY A 54 1.11 4.98 -11.85
CA GLY A 54 0.50 5.08 -10.53
C GLY A 54 1.46 5.70 -9.52
N VAL A 55 1.18 6.91 -9.05
CA VAL A 55 1.93 7.51 -7.94
C VAL A 55 1.28 7.06 -6.64
N VAL A 56 2.01 6.33 -5.78
CA VAL A 56 1.47 5.69 -4.56
C VAL A 56 2.31 5.99 -3.31
N LYS A 57 3.06 7.10 -3.33
CA LYS A 57 3.79 7.61 -2.15
C LYS A 57 2.88 7.82 -0.94
N ALA A 58 3.47 7.88 0.24
CA ALA A 58 2.79 8.07 1.52
C ALA A 58 1.66 7.06 1.72
N ASP A 59 1.95 5.77 1.50
CA ASP A 59 1.00 4.67 1.64
C ASP A 59 -0.26 4.85 0.75
N GLY A 60 -0.06 5.15 -0.53
CA GLY A 60 -1.18 5.42 -1.44
C GLY A 60 -1.96 6.66 -1.03
N TYR A 61 -1.27 7.72 -0.60
CA TYR A 61 -1.87 8.93 -0.03
C TYR A 61 -2.76 8.65 1.20
N GLY A 62 -2.38 7.65 2.01
CA GLY A 62 -3.09 7.22 3.22
C GLY A 62 -4.25 6.23 2.97
N LEU A 63 -4.38 5.70 1.76
CA LEU A 63 -5.45 4.78 1.38
C LEU A 63 -5.04 3.29 1.45
N GLY A 64 -3.78 3.00 1.79
CA GLY A 64 -3.19 1.67 1.74
C GLY A 64 -2.49 1.43 0.41
N GLY A 65 -1.20 1.75 0.36
CA GLY A 65 -0.38 1.80 -0.85
C GLY A 65 -0.30 0.47 -1.58
N ALA A 66 -0.18 -0.64 -0.84
CA ALA A 66 -0.13 -1.98 -1.43
C ALA A 66 -1.45 -2.35 -2.13
N GLN A 67 -2.59 -2.07 -1.48
CA GLN A 67 -3.92 -2.34 -2.01
C GLN A 67 -4.22 -1.47 -3.24
N VAL A 68 -3.86 -0.19 -3.18
CA VAL A 68 -3.99 0.75 -4.31
C VAL A 68 -3.11 0.33 -5.47
N ALA A 69 -1.83 0.01 -5.22
CA ALA A 69 -0.90 -0.43 -6.26
C ALA A 69 -1.39 -1.72 -6.94
N ALA A 70 -1.85 -2.71 -6.17
CA ALA A 70 -2.42 -3.95 -6.71
C ALA A 70 -3.67 -3.68 -7.57
N ALA A 71 -4.56 -2.78 -7.13
CA ALA A 71 -5.76 -2.41 -7.89
C ALA A 71 -5.41 -1.74 -9.23
N LEU A 72 -4.41 -0.86 -9.25
CA LEU A 72 -3.92 -0.20 -10.46
C LEU A 72 -3.19 -1.18 -11.39
N ALA A 73 -2.37 -2.08 -10.84
CA ALA A 73 -1.70 -3.13 -11.61
C ALA A 73 -2.71 -4.02 -12.36
N ALA A 74 -3.85 -4.33 -11.72
CA ALA A 74 -4.95 -5.07 -12.34
C ALA A 74 -5.67 -4.32 -13.48
N GLU A 75 -5.43 -3.02 -13.67
CA GLU A 75 -5.89 -2.22 -14.82
C GLU A 75 -4.77 -2.03 -15.88
N GLY A 76 -3.63 -2.71 -15.70
CA GLY A 76 -2.48 -2.66 -16.60
C GLY A 76 -1.53 -1.49 -16.32
N CYS A 77 -1.53 -0.92 -15.12
CA CYS A 77 -0.50 0.04 -14.72
C CYS A 77 0.84 -0.67 -14.56
N ALA A 78 1.83 -0.30 -15.38
CA ALA A 78 3.15 -0.93 -15.39
C ALA A 78 4.23 -0.13 -14.66
N THR A 79 4.01 1.15 -14.41
CA THR A 79 4.98 2.06 -13.80
C THR A 79 4.43 2.67 -12.53
N PHE A 80 5.18 2.59 -11.43
CA PHE A 80 4.81 3.14 -10.14
C PHE A 80 5.88 4.10 -9.62
N PHE A 81 5.42 5.14 -8.90
CA PHE A 81 6.29 6.10 -8.25
C PHE A 81 5.97 6.20 -6.76
N VAL A 82 7.01 6.14 -5.93
CA VAL A 82 6.99 6.29 -4.47
C VAL A 82 7.99 7.38 -4.04
N ALA A 83 7.92 7.85 -2.80
CA ALA A 83 8.83 8.88 -2.29
C ALA A 83 10.08 8.28 -1.63
N HIS A 84 9.93 7.15 -0.92
CA HIS A 84 11.01 6.51 -0.18
C HIS A 84 11.22 5.06 -0.61
N LEU A 85 12.47 4.58 -0.51
CA LEU A 85 12.83 3.21 -0.88
C LEU A 85 11.96 2.16 -0.17
N ALA A 86 11.70 2.36 1.13
CA ALA A 86 10.88 1.42 1.91
C ALA A 86 9.45 1.23 1.37
N GLU A 87 8.88 2.24 0.72
CA GLU A 87 7.56 2.14 0.09
C GLU A 87 7.59 1.29 -1.19
N GLY A 88 8.76 1.12 -1.81
CA GLY A 88 8.94 0.36 -3.05
C GLY A 88 9.40 -1.10 -2.86
N VAL A 89 9.63 -1.53 -1.63
CA VAL A 89 10.02 -2.92 -1.29
C VAL A 89 8.79 -3.79 -0.94
N LEU A 90 7.59 -3.18 -0.93
CA LEU A 90 6.31 -3.84 -0.62
C LEU A 90 5.94 -4.95 -1.63
#